data_AF-A0A2W0B3E7-F1
#
_entry.id   AF-A0A2W0B3E7-F1
#
_cell.length_a   1.000
_cell.length_b   1.000
_cell.length_c   1.000
_cell.angle_alpha   90.00
_cell.angle_beta   90.00
_cell.angle_gamma   90.00
#
_symmetry.space_group_name_H-M   'P 1'
#
loop_
_entity.id
_entity.type
_entity.pdbx_description
1 polymer ?
#
loop_
_entity_poly.entity_id
_entity_poly.type
_entity_poly.pdbx_seq_one_letter_code
_entity_poly.pdbx_strand_id
1 'polypeptide(L)'
;MFSPGTRRDFLRIVSASAVSLSALPEWGRAWWFAETTLPRSKDLPKIDGALIFNDEARERMATDIGGNFHRLPVAVLRPRSVEDVPKVVHFANKNGVRIAMRGQGHSQYGQTLVQDGIVIDSSTLNAVRLKDERTVDAQAGASWGEVTHLTLAQGLTPPAMGDTMTLSVGGILSAGGVSNSSHLFGGVVDNVEELDVVTGAGDLLRCSAQRNKGLFELALAGMGQCGLIVGARLRLAPAPRWVVRRDLEYDDLTTFLSDHRTLAIQAPVEHLGGYVLPREGGPGWRFRINIGKFCASPEKIDFGAVESGLHFKSHSEPIAQSFSDYLQREVARNAAPWLR
;
A
#
# COMPACT_ATOMS: atom_id res chain seq x y z
N MET A 1 6.26 -23.02 -24.86
CA MET A 1 4.89 -22.47 -24.87
C MET A 1 4.59 -22.06 -23.43
N PHE A 2 4.89 -20.81 -23.07
CA PHE A 2 4.70 -20.31 -21.70
C PHE A 2 3.22 -19.96 -21.52
N SER A 3 2.53 -20.66 -20.63
CA SER A 3 1.24 -20.20 -20.13
C SER A 3 1.47 -18.93 -19.29
N PRO A 4 0.70 -17.85 -19.46
CA PRO A 4 0.87 -16.67 -18.62
C PRO A 4 0.40 -17.04 -17.21
N GLY A 5 1.35 -17.28 -16.30
CA GLY A 5 1.07 -17.45 -14.88
C GLY A 5 0.34 -16.22 -14.35
N THR A 6 -0.63 -16.42 -13.46
CA THR A 6 -1.38 -15.31 -12.87
C THR A 6 -0.45 -14.43 -12.02
N ARG A 7 -0.82 -13.17 -11.73
CA ARG A 7 -0.07 -12.32 -10.77
C ARG A 7 0.17 -13.04 -9.45
N ARG A 8 -0.78 -13.89 -9.02
CA ARG A 8 -0.68 -14.73 -7.83
C ARG A 8 0.40 -15.80 -7.94
N ASP A 9 0.54 -16.45 -9.10
CA ASP A 9 1.60 -17.43 -9.34
C ASP A 9 2.97 -16.74 -9.41
N PHE A 10 3.04 -15.56 -10.03
CA PHE A 10 4.23 -14.73 -10.02
C PHE A 10 4.61 -14.33 -8.59
N LEU A 11 3.67 -13.85 -7.76
CA LEU A 11 3.96 -13.46 -6.38
C LEU A 11 4.37 -14.63 -5.50
N ARG A 12 3.83 -15.84 -5.68
CA ARG A 12 4.29 -17.05 -4.98
C ARG A 12 5.74 -17.43 -5.31
N ILE A 13 6.16 -17.18 -6.55
CA ILE A 13 7.51 -17.46 -7.02
C ILE A 13 8.47 -16.31 -6.64
N VAL A 14 8.02 -15.06 -6.73
CA VAL A 14 8.82 -13.86 -6.52
C VAL A 14 8.89 -13.45 -5.05
N SER A 15 7.97 -13.88 -4.18
CA SER A 15 8.15 -13.77 -2.72
C SER A 15 9.41 -14.50 -2.24
N ALA A 16 9.94 -15.45 -3.01
CA ALA A 16 11.23 -16.10 -2.75
C ALA A 16 12.46 -15.29 -3.24
N SER A 17 12.27 -14.14 -3.91
CA SER A 17 13.37 -13.39 -4.56
C SER A 17 13.21 -11.86 -4.54
N ALA A 18 12.13 -11.32 -3.95
CA ALA A 18 11.88 -9.89 -3.93
C ALA A 18 12.74 -9.18 -2.86
N VAL A 19 13.98 -8.87 -3.22
CA VAL A 19 14.67 -7.72 -2.63
C VAL A 19 14.02 -6.48 -3.25
N SER A 20 13.17 -5.79 -2.49
CA SER A 20 12.64 -4.49 -2.92
C SER A 20 13.74 -3.44 -2.81
N LEU A 21 14.64 -3.41 -3.79
CA LEU A 21 15.48 -2.25 -4.08
C LEU A 21 14.66 -1.30 -4.93
N SER A 22 13.95 -0.37 -4.29
CA SER A 22 13.31 0.75 -4.95
C SER A 22 14.38 1.75 -5.42
N ALA A 23 15.06 1.38 -6.50
CA ALA A 23 15.89 2.28 -7.28
C ALA A 23 15.67 1.93 -8.76
N LEU A 24 14.87 2.73 -9.46
CA LEU A 24 14.83 2.74 -10.91
C LEU A 24 14.98 4.16 -11.45
N PRO A 25 15.63 4.32 -12.63
CA PRO A 25 16.30 5.54 -13.04
C PRO A 25 15.36 6.60 -13.62
N GLU A 26 15.84 7.84 -13.61
CA GLU A 26 15.12 9.09 -13.90
C GLU A 26 14.78 9.35 -15.38
N TRP A 27 15.09 8.45 -16.31
CA TRP A 27 15.01 8.76 -17.75
C TRP A 27 13.65 8.39 -18.35
N GLY A 28 12.66 9.27 -18.21
CA GLY A 28 11.41 9.07 -18.96
C GLY A 28 10.28 10.07 -18.79
N ARG A 29 10.42 11.16 -18.02
CA ARG A 29 9.30 12.11 -17.84
C ARG A 29 9.74 13.57 -17.90
N ALA A 30 10.12 14.03 -19.09
CA ALA A 30 10.12 15.44 -19.42
C ALA A 30 9.97 15.63 -20.93
N TRP A 31 8.72 15.71 -21.39
CA TRP A 31 8.43 16.40 -22.65
C TRP A 31 7.25 17.34 -22.37
N TRP A 32 7.48 18.63 -22.64
CA TRP A 32 6.57 19.77 -22.59
C TRP A 32 6.41 20.49 -21.23
N PHE A 33 7.14 21.60 -21.08
CA PHE A 33 6.78 22.70 -20.19
C PHE A 33 5.73 23.55 -20.91
N ALA A 34 4.46 23.36 -20.61
CA ALA A 34 3.46 24.41 -20.83
C ALA A 34 3.34 25.18 -19.52
N GLU A 35 3.62 26.47 -19.53
CA GLU A 35 3.29 27.36 -18.41
C GLU A 35 1.80 27.20 -18.10
N THR A 36 1.50 26.55 -16.98
CA THR A 36 0.12 26.31 -16.57
C THR A 36 -0.35 27.55 -15.81
N THR A 37 -0.88 28.54 -16.53
CA THR A 37 -1.57 29.67 -15.90
C THR A 37 -3.00 29.25 -15.58
N LEU A 38 -3.30 29.03 -14.30
CA LEU A 38 -4.69 28.81 -13.88
C LEU A 38 -5.55 30.05 -14.24
N PRO A 39 -6.75 29.87 -14.83
CA PRO A 39 -7.68 30.96 -15.02
C PRO A 39 -8.09 31.60 -13.68
N ARG A 40 -8.14 32.92 -13.62
CA ARG A 40 -8.60 33.68 -12.43
C ARG A 40 -10.10 33.45 -12.18
N SER A 41 -10.41 32.78 -11.07
CA SER A 41 -11.65 32.66 -10.25
C SER A 41 -13.04 32.49 -10.87
N LYS A 42 -13.34 32.90 -12.10
CA LYS A 42 -14.72 32.88 -12.65
C LYS A 42 -15.17 31.51 -13.21
N ASP A 43 -14.26 30.57 -13.43
CA ASP A 43 -14.56 29.27 -14.04
C ASP A 43 -14.31 28.06 -13.12
N LEU A 44 -14.25 28.27 -11.80
CA LEU A 44 -14.03 27.17 -10.85
C LEU A 44 -15.19 26.15 -10.90
N PRO A 45 -14.89 24.84 -10.79
CA PRO A 45 -15.93 23.82 -10.79
C PRO A 45 -16.81 23.95 -9.54
N LYS A 46 -18.12 23.70 -9.70
CA LYS A 46 -19.07 23.65 -8.58
C LYS A 46 -18.90 22.35 -7.79
N ILE A 47 -18.01 22.37 -6.81
CA ILE A 47 -17.70 21.26 -5.92
C ILE A 47 -18.34 21.43 -4.54
N ASP A 48 -18.58 20.30 -3.88
CA ASP A 48 -19.08 20.22 -2.51
C ASP A 48 -17.99 20.53 -1.48
N GLY A 49 -16.76 20.11 -1.76
CA GLY A 49 -15.55 20.40 -0.99
C GLY A 49 -14.96 21.77 -1.32
N ALA A 50 -13.64 21.88 -1.23
CA ALA A 50 -12.93 23.14 -1.44
C ALA A 50 -11.69 22.96 -2.33
N LEU A 51 -11.48 23.92 -3.23
CA LEU A 51 -10.22 24.08 -3.94
C LEU A 51 -9.44 25.21 -3.25
N ILE A 52 -8.33 24.84 -2.60
CA ILE A 52 -7.58 25.70 -1.69
C ILE A 52 -6.33 26.22 -2.39
N PHE A 53 -6.08 27.53 -2.27
CA PHE A 53 -5.00 28.22 -2.97
C PHE A 53 -3.97 28.86 -2.03
N ASN A 54 -4.18 28.81 -0.71
CA ASN A 54 -3.25 29.44 0.23
C ASN A 54 -1.91 28.71 0.26
N ASP A 55 -0.85 29.44 0.61
CA ASP A 55 0.52 28.91 0.58
C ASP A 55 0.67 27.72 1.55
N GLU A 56 0.12 27.85 2.75
CA GLU A 56 0.20 26.84 3.79
C GLU A 56 -0.33 25.46 3.35
N ALA A 57 -1.49 25.39 2.68
CA ALA A 57 -2.02 24.12 2.21
C ALA A 57 -1.23 23.55 1.04
N ARG A 58 -0.72 24.40 0.15
CA ARG A 58 0.07 23.97 -1.02
C ARG A 58 1.44 23.44 -0.58
N GLU A 59 2.10 24.12 0.35
CA GLU A 59 3.39 23.70 0.90
C GLU A 59 3.31 22.34 1.60
N ARG A 60 2.24 22.07 2.36
CA ARG A 60 2.00 20.74 2.96
C ARG A 60 1.90 19.61 1.93
N MET A 61 1.54 19.94 0.69
CA MET A 61 1.40 18.96 -0.40
C MET A 61 2.61 18.94 -1.33
N ALA A 62 3.62 19.78 -1.09
CA ALA A 62 4.76 19.97 -1.98
C ALA A 62 5.91 18.99 -1.76
N THR A 63 5.95 18.28 -0.63
CA THR A 63 6.96 17.26 -0.30
C THR A 63 6.31 15.91 0.00
N ASP A 64 7.07 14.83 -0.03
CA ASP A 64 6.63 13.48 0.36
C ASP A 64 7.52 12.91 1.47
N ILE A 65 7.27 11.68 1.93
CA ILE A 65 8.07 11.08 3.02
C ILE A 65 9.54 10.89 2.65
N GLY A 66 9.85 10.82 1.35
CA GLY A 66 11.23 10.74 0.88
C GLY A 66 12.01 12.03 1.13
N GLY A 67 11.34 13.18 1.14
CA GLY A 67 11.96 14.49 1.40
C GLY A 67 12.97 14.95 0.33
N ASN A 68 13.13 14.20 -0.75
CA ASN A 68 14.13 14.47 -1.79
C ASN A 68 13.62 15.45 -2.86
N PHE A 69 12.31 15.64 -2.96
CA PHE A 69 11.69 16.46 -4.00
C PHE A 69 10.72 17.46 -3.38
N HIS A 70 10.74 18.68 -3.92
CA HIS A 70 9.75 19.72 -3.65
C HIS A 70 9.11 20.13 -4.97
N ARG A 71 7.77 20.04 -5.07
CA ARG A 71 7.01 20.53 -6.22
C ARG A 71 5.73 21.20 -5.74
N LEU A 72 5.66 22.51 -5.90
CA LEU A 72 4.55 23.29 -5.37
C LEU A 72 3.33 23.17 -6.31
N PRO A 73 2.19 22.65 -5.84
CA PRO A 73 0.97 22.70 -6.62
C PRO A 73 0.39 24.11 -6.63
N VAL A 74 -0.37 24.45 -7.67
CA VAL A 74 -1.11 25.72 -7.73
C VAL A 74 -2.34 25.70 -6.83
N ALA A 75 -2.94 24.53 -6.58
CA ALA A 75 -4.08 24.37 -5.70
C ALA A 75 -4.18 22.95 -5.11
N VAL A 76 -4.92 22.84 -4.01
CA VAL A 76 -5.24 21.57 -3.35
C VAL A 76 -6.75 21.38 -3.31
N LEU A 77 -7.25 20.33 -3.95
CA LEU A 77 -8.63 19.90 -3.78
C LEU A 77 -8.74 19.12 -2.47
N ARG A 78 -9.57 19.59 -1.55
CA ARG A 78 -10.09 18.81 -0.42
C ARG A 78 -11.54 18.43 -0.75
N PRO A 79 -11.77 17.26 -1.37
CA PRO A 79 -13.11 16.84 -1.74
C PRO A 79 -13.97 16.58 -0.50
N ARG A 80 -15.28 16.82 -0.59
CA ARG A 80 -16.24 16.40 0.46
C ARG A 80 -16.99 15.13 0.07
N SER A 81 -16.99 14.80 -1.22
CA SER A 81 -17.66 13.67 -1.80
C SER A 81 -16.83 13.09 -2.95
N VAL A 82 -17.08 11.83 -3.32
CA VAL A 82 -16.37 11.22 -4.46
C VAL A 82 -16.73 11.92 -5.78
N GLU A 83 -17.89 12.57 -5.83
CA GLU A 83 -18.44 13.33 -6.95
C GLU A 83 -17.67 14.63 -7.23
N ASP A 84 -16.87 15.13 -6.29
CA ASP A 84 -16.01 16.29 -6.53
C ASP A 84 -14.81 15.97 -7.44
N VAL A 85 -14.32 14.73 -7.40
CA VAL A 85 -13.14 14.31 -8.15
C VAL A 85 -13.39 14.38 -9.67
N PRO A 86 -14.48 13.81 -10.24
CA PRO A 86 -14.86 14.01 -11.64
C PRO A 86 -14.88 15.47 -12.09
N LYS A 87 -15.46 16.36 -11.27
CA LYS A 87 -15.63 17.77 -11.62
C LYS A 87 -14.29 18.49 -11.74
N VAL A 88 -13.34 18.17 -10.85
CA VAL A 88 -11.99 18.72 -10.91
C VAL A 88 -11.18 18.12 -12.07
N VAL A 89 -11.36 16.83 -12.39
CA VAL A 89 -10.74 16.22 -13.58
C VAL A 89 -11.24 16.91 -14.85
N HIS A 90 -12.54 17.12 -14.99
CA HIS A 90 -13.10 17.87 -16.13
C HIS A 90 -12.57 19.30 -16.23
N PHE A 91 -12.51 20.01 -15.09
CA PHE A 91 -11.94 21.35 -15.03
C PHE A 91 -10.47 21.34 -15.46
N ALA A 92 -9.67 20.39 -14.97
CA ALA A 92 -8.26 20.30 -15.29
C ALA A 92 -8.03 19.97 -16.78
N ASN A 93 -8.80 19.03 -17.34
CA ASN A 93 -8.77 18.71 -18.77
C ASN A 93 -9.10 19.92 -19.64
N LYS A 94 -10.16 20.67 -19.30
CA LYS A 94 -10.56 21.89 -20.03
C LYS A 94 -9.45 22.96 -20.03
N ASN A 95 -8.62 23.00 -18.98
CA ASN A 95 -7.63 24.05 -18.77
C ASN A 95 -6.17 23.57 -18.93
N GLY A 96 -5.95 22.33 -19.38
CA GLY A 96 -4.59 21.77 -19.53
C GLY A 96 -3.80 21.65 -18.22
N VAL A 97 -4.48 21.49 -17.08
CA VAL A 97 -3.86 21.43 -15.75
C VAL A 97 -3.59 19.98 -15.38
N ARG A 98 -2.41 19.70 -14.80
CA ARG A 98 -2.08 18.35 -14.31
C ARG A 98 -2.71 18.11 -12.94
N ILE A 99 -3.07 16.86 -12.68
CA ILE A 99 -3.58 16.40 -11.38
C ILE A 99 -2.70 15.28 -10.83
N ALA A 100 -2.51 15.28 -9.51
CA ALA A 100 -2.09 14.10 -8.77
C ALA A 100 -3.02 13.88 -7.59
N MET A 101 -3.38 12.62 -7.29
CA MET A 101 -4.07 12.28 -6.04
C MET A 101 -3.05 11.87 -4.99
N ARG A 102 -3.19 12.41 -3.80
CA ARG A 102 -2.33 12.13 -2.66
C ARG A 102 -3.15 11.49 -1.55
N GLY A 103 -2.68 10.32 -1.10
CA GLY A 103 -3.12 9.69 0.15
C GLY A 103 -2.36 10.28 1.34
N GLN A 104 -1.63 9.43 2.04
CA GLN A 104 -0.91 9.78 3.27
C GLN A 104 0.54 10.26 3.03
N GLY A 105 0.91 10.56 1.77
CA GLY A 105 2.21 11.16 1.43
C GLY A 105 3.43 10.23 1.54
N HIS A 106 3.24 8.92 1.67
CA HIS A 106 4.31 7.92 1.81
C HIS A 106 5.14 7.64 0.54
N SER A 107 4.90 8.36 -0.55
CA SER A 107 5.77 8.32 -1.73
C SER A 107 7.20 8.78 -1.39
N GLN A 108 8.20 8.21 -2.07
CA GLN A 108 9.61 8.52 -1.79
C GLN A 108 10.31 9.30 -2.91
N TYR A 109 9.70 9.35 -4.09
CA TYR A 109 10.31 9.88 -5.31
C TYR A 109 9.34 10.78 -6.10
N GLY A 110 8.49 11.51 -5.38
CA GLY A 110 7.62 12.53 -5.93
C GLY A 110 6.42 12.01 -6.72
N GLN A 111 6.03 10.73 -6.59
CA GLN A 111 4.94 10.15 -7.37
C GLN A 111 3.59 10.85 -7.19
N THR A 112 3.35 11.41 -6.00
CA THR A 112 2.12 12.17 -5.68
C THR A 112 2.30 13.69 -5.76
N LEU A 113 3.44 14.17 -6.26
CA LEU A 113 3.78 15.58 -6.33
C LEU A 113 3.56 16.13 -7.74
N VAL A 114 2.94 17.29 -7.85
CA VAL A 114 2.67 17.95 -9.13
C VAL A 114 3.05 19.42 -9.07
N GLN A 115 4.00 19.82 -9.92
CA GLN A 115 4.38 21.22 -10.09
C GLN A 115 3.32 21.95 -10.90
N ASP A 116 2.87 23.10 -10.40
CA ASP A 116 1.87 23.97 -11.03
C ASP A 116 0.56 23.25 -11.41
N GLY A 117 0.25 22.15 -10.70
CA GLY A 117 -0.98 21.37 -10.89
C GLY A 117 -1.88 21.37 -9.67
N ILE A 118 -2.90 20.53 -9.69
CA ILE A 118 -3.84 20.35 -8.59
C ILE A 118 -3.51 19.05 -7.87
N VAL A 119 -3.26 19.13 -6.56
CA VAL A 119 -3.21 17.93 -5.71
C VAL A 119 -4.61 17.65 -5.19
N ILE A 120 -5.10 16.42 -5.36
CA ILE A 120 -6.32 15.93 -4.71
C ILE A 120 -5.92 15.28 -3.40
N ASP A 121 -6.22 15.95 -2.30
CA ASP A 121 -6.05 15.45 -0.94
C ASP A 121 -7.15 14.44 -0.60
N SER A 122 -6.87 13.17 -0.89
CA SER A 122 -7.84 12.10 -0.67
C SER A 122 -8.09 11.81 0.81
N SER A 123 -7.32 12.35 1.77
CA SER A 123 -7.49 12.09 3.21
C SER A 123 -8.88 12.44 3.74
N THR A 124 -9.61 13.29 3.03
CA THR A 124 -11.01 13.68 3.31
C THR A 124 -12.05 12.68 2.78
N LEU A 125 -11.65 11.76 1.89
CA LEU A 125 -12.43 10.60 1.44
C LEU A 125 -12.00 9.37 2.24
N ASN A 126 -12.33 9.34 3.53
CA ASN A 126 -11.88 8.29 4.47
C ASN A 126 -13.02 7.44 5.04
N ALA A 127 -14.22 7.46 4.46
CA ALA A 127 -15.29 6.60 4.95
C ALA A 127 -14.95 5.11 4.75
N VAL A 128 -15.17 4.33 5.81
CA VAL A 128 -15.07 2.87 5.82
C VAL A 128 -16.40 2.30 6.34
N ARG A 129 -16.96 1.31 5.64
CA ARG A 129 -18.22 0.68 6.00
C ARG A 129 -18.17 -0.80 5.71
N LEU A 130 -18.56 -1.63 6.67
CA LEU A 130 -18.81 -3.03 6.39
C LEU A 130 -19.96 -3.14 5.39
N LYS A 131 -19.72 -3.90 4.33
CA LYS A 131 -20.74 -4.19 3.34
C LYS A 131 -21.52 -5.43 3.73
N ASP A 132 -20.81 -6.45 4.23
CA ASP A 132 -21.32 -7.70 4.76
C ASP A 132 -20.24 -8.40 5.62
N GLU A 133 -20.45 -9.66 6.00
CA GLU A 133 -19.52 -10.47 6.81
C GLU A 133 -18.23 -10.88 6.07
N ARG A 134 -18.11 -10.56 4.78
CA ARG A 134 -16.98 -10.96 3.93
C ARG A 134 -16.28 -9.80 3.27
N THR A 135 -16.86 -8.60 3.31
CA THR A 135 -16.31 -7.44 2.58
C THR A 135 -16.50 -6.12 3.33
N VAL A 136 -15.55 -5.21 3.10
CA VAL A 136 -15.59 -3.82 3.58
C VAL A 136 -15.44 -2.88 2.39
N ASP A 137 -16.32 -1.88 2.31
CA ASP A 137 -16.19 -0.77 1.37
C ASP A 137 -15.37 0.34 2.05
N ALA A 138 -14.27 0.75 1.43
CA ALA A 138 -13.39 1.80 1.93
C ALA A 138 -13.10 2.83 0.84
N GLN A 139 -13.21 4.12 1.20
CA GLN A 139 -12.80 5.20 0.33
C GLN A 139 -11.27 5.28 0.23
N ALA A 140 -10.77 5.86 -0.86
CA ALA A 140 -9.36 5.82 -1.21
C ALA A 140 -8.43 6.46 -0.17
N GLY A 141 -8.91 7.48 0.56
CA GLY A 141 -8.15 8.16 1.61
C GLY A 141 -8.12 7.45 2.96
N ALA A 142 -9.01 6.49 3.18
CA ALA A 142 -9.05 5.72 4.41
C ALA A 142 -7.70 5.05 4.65
N SER A 143 -7.20 5.12 5.87
CA SER A 143 -6.00 4.43 6.29
C SER A 143 -6.29 2.94 6.54
N TRP A 144 -5.27 2.09 6.39
CA TRP A 144 -5.40 0.68 6.78
C TRP A 144 -5.65 0.51 8.28
N GLY A 145 -5.23 1.47 9.11
CA GLY A 145 -5.58 1.55 10.53
C GLY A 145 -7.08 1.75 10.76
N GLU A 146 -7.73 2.66 10.03
CA GLU A 146 -9.19 2.85 10.11
C GLU A 146 -9.94 1.60 9.62
N VAL A 147 -9.48 0.99 8.53
CA VAL A 147 -10.07 -0.26 7.99
C VAL A 147 -9.96 -1.41 9.00
N THR A 148 -8.78 -1.63 9.55
CA THR A 148 -8.53 -2.73 10.50
C THR A 148 -9.24 -2.48 11.83
N HIS A 149 -9.24 -1.25 12.36
CA HIS A 149 -9.98 -0.94 13.59
C HIS A 149 -11.46 -1.30 13.47
N LEU A 150 -12.11 -0.90 12.38
CA LEU A 150 -13.53 -1.19 12.16
C LEU A 150 -13.80 -2.69 11.97
N THR A 151 -12.97 -3.37 11.19
CA THR A 151 -13.18 -4.79 10.85
C THR A 151 -12.87 -5.72 12.02
N LEU A 152 -11.84 -5.42 12.81
CA LEU A 152 -11.47 -6.20 14.00
C LEU A 152 -12.55 -6.17 15.08
N ALA A 153 -13.30 -5.07 15.19
CA ALA A 153 -14.46 -5.00 16.10
C ALA A 153 -15.54 -6.04 15.77
N GLN A 154 -15.55 -6.58 14.55
CA GLN A 154 -16.42 -7.67 14.12
C GLN A 154 -15.69 -9.03 14.04
N GLY A 155 -14.45 -9.12 14.54
CA GLY A 155 -13.64 -10.34 14.43
C GLY A 155 -13.17 -10.65 13.01
N LEU A 156 -13.08 -9.64 12.14
CA LEU A 156 -12.68 -9.76 10.75
C LEU A 156 -11.41 -8.95 10.46
N THR A 157 -10.68 -9.30 9.40
CA THR A 157 -9.51 -8.57 8.93
C THR A 157 -9.30 -8.77 7.43
N PRO A 158 -8.72 -7.79 6.71
CA PRO A 158 -8.18 -8.05 5.37
C PRO A 158 -7.13 -9.18 5.40
N PRO A 159 -7.14 -10.13 4.45
CA PRO A 159 -6.16 -11.23 4.39
C PRO A 159 -4.72 -10.78 4.12
N ALA A 160 -4.55 -9.72 3.33
CA ALA A 160 -3.26 -9.11 3.02
C ALA A 160 -3.37 -7.59 3.18
N MET A 161 -2.36 -6.99 3.78
CA MET A 161 -2.29 -5.55 4.03
C MET A 161 -0.85 -5.05 4.05
N GLY A 162 -0.64 -3.74 3.88
CA GLY A 162 0.70 -3.15 3.99
C GLY A 162 1.29 -3.27 5.39
N ASP A 163 2.61 -3.11 5.49
CA ASP A 163 3.32 -3.25 6.76
C ASP A 163 3.03 -2.13 7.76
N THR A 164 2.69 -0.93 7.28
CA THR A 164 2.25 0.19 8.13
C THR A 164 0.76 0.46 7.96
N MET A 165 0.09 0.74 9.07
CA MET A 165 -1.33 1.07 9.13
C MET A 165 -1.64 2.52 8.72
N THR A 166 -0.61 3.34 8.51
CA THR A 166 -0.74 4.75 8.11
C THR A 166 -0.89 4.94 6.61
N LEU A 167 -0.77 3.90 5.79
CA LEU A 167 -0.97 4.02 4.34
C LEU A 167 -2.46 4.15 4.01
N SER A 168 -2.77 4.91 2.97
CA SER A 168 -4.12 5.00 2.41
C SER A 168 -4.46 3.76 1.57
N VAL A 169 -5.73 3.35 1.55
CA VAL A 169 -6.26 2.27 0.70
C VAL A 169 -5.92 2.52 -0.77
N GLY A 170 -6.29 3.68 -1.33
CA GLY A 170 -6.06 3.98 -2.74
C GLY A 170 -4.58 4.00 -3.12
N GLY A 171 -3.72 4.50 -2.22
CA GLY A 171 -2.27 4.51 -2.39
C GLY A 171 -1.68 3.10 -2.49
N ILE A 172 -2.03 2.19 -1.57
CA ILE A 172 -1.57 0.79 -1.62
C ILE A 172 -2.06 0.11 -2.90
N LEU A 173 -3.35 0.25 -3.22
CA LEU A 173 -3.92 -0.41 -4.39
C LEU A 173 -3.32 0.10 -5.71
N SER A 174 -2.91 1.37 -5.76
CA SER A 174 -2.20 1.94 -6.91
C SER A 174 -0.77 1.43 -7.03
N ALA A 175 -0.09 1.14 -5.92
CA ALA A 175 1.29 0.65 -5.91
C ALA A 175 1.41 -0.88 -6.02
N GLY A 176 0.36 -1.63 -5.64
CA GLY A 176 0.30 -3.09 -5.65
C GLY A 176 0.14 -3.70 -4.25
N GLY A 177 0.92 -3.22 -3.29
CA GLY A 177 0.83 -3.66 -1.89
C GLY A 177 1.32 -5.09 -1.67
N VAL A 178 2.53 -5.24 -1.15
CA VAL A 178 3.07 -6.52 -0.68
C VAL A 178 2.91 -6.59 0.83
N SER A 179 2.62 -7.79 1.33
CA SER A 179 2.38 -8.08 2.75
C SER A 179 3.24 -9.26 3.19
N ASN A 180 3.49 -9.39 4.50
CA ASN A 180 4.11 -10.60 5.07
C ASN A 180 3.24 -11.86 4.92
N SER A 181 1.99 -11.72 4.48
CA SER A 181 1.10 -12.84 4.18
C SER A 181 0.89 -13.04 2.67
N SER A 182 1.67 -12.35 1.82
CA SER A 182 1.47 -12.36 0.37
C SER A 182 1.79 -13.69 -0.30
N HIS A 183 2.65 -14.52 0.27
CA HIS A 183 2.89 -15.88 -0.23
C HIS A 183 1.63 -16.76 -0.15
N LEU A 184 0.73 -16.51 0.81
CA LEU A 184 -0.54 -17.22 0.96
C LEU A 184 -1.67 -16.56 0.16
N PHE A 185 -1.83 -15.25 0.32
CA PHE A 185 -3.02 -14.51 -0.12
C PHE A 185 -2.81 -13.63 -1.35
N GLY A 186 -1.60 -13.59 -1.91
CA GLY A 186 -1.25 -12.63 -2.96
C GLY A 186 -1.02 -11.22 -2.41
N GLY A 187 -0.87 -10.26 -3.31
CA GLY A 187 -0.76 -8.86 -2.93
C GLY A 187 -2.07 -8.34 -2.35
N VAL A 188 -2.03 -7.12 -1.81
CA VAL A 188 -3.24 -6.43 -1.36
C VAL A 188 -4.22 -6.28 -2.53
N VAL A 189 -3.71 -5.98 -3.73
CA VAL A 189 -4.51 -5.89 -4.96
C VAL A 189 -5.22 -7.20 -5.34
N ASP A 190 -4.73 -8.37 -4.95
CA ASP A 190 -5.37 -9.66 -5.24
C ASP A 190 -6.58 -9.93 -4.32
N ASN A 191 -6.79 -9.07 -3.31
CA ASN A 191 -7.85 -9.18 -2.31
C ASN A 191 -8.92 -8.08 -2.47
N VAL A 192 -9.00 -7.46 -3.65
CA VAL A 192 -10.00 -6.47 -4.03
C VAL A 192 -11.09 -7.11 -4.89
N GLU A 193 -12.36 -6.85 -4.58
CA GLU A 193 -13.49 -7.34 -5.38
C GLU A 193 -14.01 -6.31 -6.38
N GLU A 194 -14.00 -5.03 -6.01
CA GLU A 194 -14.56 -3.94 -6.81
C GLU A 194 -13.81 -2.63 -6.52
N LEU A 195 -13.73 -1.76 -7.52
CA LEU A 195 -13.19 -0.41 -7.41
C LEU A 195 -14.20 0.60 -7.95
N ASP A 196 -14.21 1.78 -7.34
CA ASP A 196 -14.74 3.00 -7.95
C ASP A 196 -13.56 3.85 -8.42
N VAL A 197 -13.52 4.13 -9.73
CA VAL A 197 -12.40 4.80 -10.41
C VAL A 197 -12.91 5.99 -11.20
N VAL A 198 -12.26 7.15 -11.03
CA VAL A 198 -12.43 8.30 -11.92
C VAL A 198 -11.40 8.23 -13.03
N THR A 199 -11.84 8.11 -14.28
CA THR A 199 -10.95 8.00 -15.43
C THR A 199 -10.25 9.34 -15.75
N GLY A 200 -9.26 9.31 -16.64
CA GLY A 200 -8.65 10.54 -17.15
C GLY A 200 -9.61 11.45 -17.92
N ALA A 201 -10.72 10.92 -18.44
CA ALA A 201 -11.80 11.71 -19.04
C ALA A 201 -12.70 12.38 -17.98
N GLY A 202 -12.61 11.94 -16.73
CA GLY A 202 -13.43 12.41 -15.61
C GLY A 202 -14.70 11.58 -15.38
N ASP A 203 -14.84 10.41 -16.00
CA ASP A 203 -15.96 9.51 -15.75
C ASP A 203 -15.76 8.73 -14.46
N LEU A 204 -16.77 8.71 -13.58
CA LEU A 204 -16.79 7.85 -12.41
C LEU A 204 -17.37 6.48 -12.78
N LEU A 205 -16.52 5.46 -12.80
CA LEU A 205 -16.86 4.10 -13.21
C LEU A 205 -16.60 3.10 -12.09
N ARG A 206 -17.54 2.18 -11.92
CA ARG A 206 -17.37 0.99 -11.08
C ARG A 206 -16.79 -0.15 -11.90
N CYS A 207 -15.73 -0.79 -11.42
CA CYS A 207 -15.06 -1.89 -12.12
C CYS A 207 -14.72 -3.07 -11.18
N SER A 208 -14.74 -4.27 -11.73
CA SER A 208 -14.48 -5.54 -11.06
C SER A 208 -14.02 -6.58 -12.10
N ALA A 209 -13.78 -7.82 -11.67
CA ALA A 209 -13.50 -8.91 -12.61
C ALA A 209 -14.65 -9.20 -13.60
N GLN A 210 -15.88 -8.77 -13.30
CA GLN A 210 -17.08 -9.00 -14.12
C GLN A 210 -17.64 -7.72 -14.77
N ARG A 211 -17.12 -6.54 -14.42
CA ARG A 211 -17.59 -5.24 -14.93
C ARG A 211 -16.42 -4.34 -15.24
N ASN A 212 -16.35 -3.74 -16.43
CA ASN A 212 -15.23 -2.86 -16.81
C ASN A 212 -13.85 -3.47 -16.49
N LYS A 213 -13.69 -4.78 -16.77
CA LYS A 213 -12.56 -5.61 -16.33
C LYS A 213 -11.20 -5.01 -16.70
N GLY A 214 -11.07 -4.46 -17.92
CA GLY A 214 -9.81 -3.82 -18.35
C GLY A 214 -9.41 -2.65 -17.44
N LEU A 215 -10.37 -1.81 -17.02
CA LEU A 215 -10.11 -0.72 -16.08
C LEU A 215 -9.73 -1.25 -14.69
N PHE A 216 -10.39 -2.31 -14.22
CA PHE A 216 -10.08 -2.94 -12.94
C PHE A 216 -8.64 -3.47 -12.90
N GLU A 217 -8.23 -4.21 -13.93
CA GLU A 217 -6.88 -4.79 -14.02
C GLU A 217 -5.78 -3.72 -14.20
N LEU A 218 -6.09 -2.63 -14.91
CA LEU A 218 -5.17 -1.50 -15.12
C LEU A 218 -5.05 -0.59 -13.89
N ALA A 219 -6.12 -0.39 -13.12
CA ALA A 219 -6.09 0.45 -11.92
C ALA A 219 -5.29 -0.21 -10.79
N LEU A 220 -5.42 -1.53 -10.60
CA LEU A 220 -4.69 -2.30 -9.60
C LEU A 220 -3.21 -2.42 -9.96
N ALA A 221 -2.34 -1.86 -9.10
CA ALA A 221 -0.92 -1.65 -9.36
C ALA A 221 -0.61 -0.72 -10.56
N GLY A 222 -1.58 0.15 -10.92
CA GLY A 222 -1.48 1.05 -12.07
C GLY A 222 -0.75 2.37 -11.83
N MET A 223 -0.20 2.59 -10.63
CA MET A 223 0.52 3.82 -10.24
C MET A 223 -0.29 5.11 -10.49
N GLY A 224 -1.62 5.03 -10.39
CA GLY A 224 -2.55 6.14 -10.66
C GLY A 224 -2.56 6.64 -12.11
N GLN A 225 -1.97 5.89 -13.06
CA GLN A 225 -1.84 6.33 -14.46
C GLN A 225 -3.10 6.09 -15.29
N CYS A 226 -3.89 5.08 -14.92
CA CYS A 226 -5.08 4.67 -15.68
C CYS A 226 -6.40 5.22 -15.10
N GLY A 227 -6.33 5.93 -13.97
CA GLY A 227 -7.46 6.51 -13.28
C GLY A 227 -7.16 6.75 -11.79
N LEU A 228 -8.04 7.52 -11.15
CA LEU A 228 -8.00 7.81 -9.73
C LEU A 228 -8.94 6.85 -9.00
N ILE A 229 -8.40 5.93 -8.21
CA ILE A 229 -9.21 5.10 -7.31
C ILE A 229 -9.81 6.02 -6.25
N VAL A 230 -11.13 6.05 -6.12
CA VAL A 230 -11.86 6.83 -5.09
C VAL A 230 -12.53 5.94 -4.04
N GLY A 231 -12.72 4.65 -4.35
CA GLY A 231 -13.23 3.65 -3.42
C GLY A 231 -12.88 2.23 -3.83
N ALA A 232 -12.90 1.31 -2.87
CA ALA A 232 -12.62 -0.10 -3.07
C ALA A 232 -13.48 -0.98 -2.16
N ARG A 233 -13.93 -2.13 -2.68
CA ARG A 233 -14.46 -3.25 -1.89
C ARG A 233 -13.35 -4.25 -1.63
N LEU A 234 -12.99 -4.43 -0.37
CA LEU A 234 -11.91 -5.31 0.07
C LEU A 234 -12.48 -6.58 0.70
N ARG A 235 -11.85 -7.72 0.42
CA ARG A 235 -12.18 -9.00 1.05
C ARG A 235 -11.75 -9.03 2.51
N LEU A 236 -12.53 -9.73 3.32
CA LEU A 236 -12.28 -10.00 4.73
C LEU A 236 -12.16 -11.50 4.98
N ALA A 237 -11.44 -11.83 6.05
CA ALA A 237 -11.33 -13.17 6.62
C ALA A 237 -11.45 -13.08 8.15
N PRO A 238 -11.72 -14.20 8.85
CA PRO A 238 -11.68 -14.22 10.31
C PRO A 238 -10.34 -13.70 10.85
N ALA A 239 -10.40 -12.78 11.81
CA ALA A 239 -9.21 -12.25 12.46
C ALA A 239 -8.67 -13.26 13.48
N PRO A 240 -7.35 -13.56 13.48
CA PRO A 240 -6.75 -14.30 14.57
C PRO A 240 -6.74 -13.46 15.85
N ARG A 241 -6.59 -14.12 17.00
CA ARG A 241 -6.48 -13.42 18.30
C ARG A 241 -5.04 -13.06 18.63
N TRP A 242 -4.12 -13.94 18.26
CA TRP A 242 -2.70 -13.86 18.60
C TRP A 242 -1.83 -14.09 17.38
N VAL A 243 -0.65 -13.49 17.43
CA VAL A 243 0.46 -13.80 16.55
C VAL A 243 1.64 -14.19 17.43
N VAL A 244 2.21 -15.36 17.16
CA VAL A 244 3.50 -15.74 17.74
C VAL A 244 4.53 -15.63 16.63
N ARG A 245 5.59 -14.84 16.84
CA ARG A 245 6.65 -14.60 15.86
C ARG A 245 8.01 -15.04 16.37
N ARG A 246 8.91 -15.35 15.44
CA ARG A 246 10.29 -15.72 15.74
C ARG A 246 11.21 -15.24 14.62
N ASP A 247 12.41 -14.79 15.00
CA ASP A 247 13.46 -14.44 14.06
C ASP A 247 14.39 -15.65 13.85
N LEU A 248 14.73 -15.92 12.59
CA LEU A 248 15.76 -16.87 12.16
C LEU A 248 16.93 -16.08 11.56
N GLU A 249 18.13 -16.23 12.10
CA GLU A 249 19.32 -15.46 11.73
C GLU A 249 20.24 -16.27 10.80
N TYR A 250 20.85 -15.58 9.85
CA TYR A 250 21.69 -16.14 8.79
C TYR A 250 22.92 -15.25 8.53
N ASP A 251 24.06 -15.89 8.28
CA ASP A 251 25.30 -15.21 7.85
C ASP A 251 25.56 -15.33 6.34
N ASP A 252 24.81 -16.18 5.64
CA ASP A 252 24.97 -16.49 4.21
C ASP A 252 23.68 -16.20 3.43
N LEU A 253 23.83 -15.48 2.32
CA LEU A 253 22.72 -15.08 1.46
C LEU A 253 22.07 -16.28 0.77
N THR A 254 22.86 -17.27 0.36
CA THR A 254 22.37 -18.43 -0.40
C THR A 254 21.44 -19.27 0.47
N THR A 255 21.87 -19.54 1.70
CA THR A 255 21.11 -20.27 2.71
C THR A 255 19.85 -19.51 3.11
N PHE A 256 19.96 -18.21 3.36
CA PHE A 256 18.82 -17.33 3.61
C PHE A 256 17.76 -17.40 2.49
N LEU A 257 18.16 -17.26 1.23
CA LEU A 257 17.24 -17.31 0.09
C LEU A 257 16.62 -18.70 -0.10
N SER A 258 17.40 -19.76 0.12
CA SER A 258 16.93 -21.15 0.03
C SER A 258 15.85 -21.43 1.08
N ASP A 259 16.10 -21.09 2.34
CA ASP A 259 15.15 -21.30 3.43
C ASP A 259 13.91 -20.39 3.29
N HIS A 260 14.10 -19.13 2.90
CA HIS A 260 12.97 -18.22 2.66
C HIS A 260 12.05 -18.75 1.56
N ARG A 261 12.63 -19.32 0.49
CA ARG A 261 11.86 -19.98 -0.57
C ARG A 261 11.11 -21.20 -0.05
N THR A 262 11.77 -22.06 0.74
CA THR A 262 11.13 -23.23 1.36
C THR A 262 9.96 -22.80 2.23
N LEU A 263 10.14 -21.79 3.08
CA LEU A 263 9.09 -21.24 3.92
C LEU A 263 7.92 -20.67 3.11
N ALA A 264 8.20 -19.93 2.04
CA ALA A 264 7.16 -19.32 1.20
C ALA A 264 6.31 -20.35 0.45
N ILE A 265 6.88 -21.50 0.08
CA ILE A 265 6.22 -22.50 -0.78
C ILE A 265 5.62 -23.66 0.04
N GLN A 266 6.33 -24.10 1.07
CA GLN A 266 6.08 -25.39 1.72
C GLN A 266 5.66 -25.27 3.18
N ALA A 267 5.97 -24.15 3.86
CA ALA A 267 5.70 -24.03 5.29
C ALA A 267 4.38 -23.30 5.57
N PRO A 268 3.60 -23.77 6.57
CA PRO A 268 2.36 -23.13 6.96
C PRO A 268 2.64 -21.98 7.93
N VAL A 269 3.31 -20.91 7.48
CA VAL A 269 3.47 -19.67 8.25
C VAL A 269 2.60 -18.57 7.67
N GLU A 270 1.83 -17.88 8.52
CA GLU A 270 0.95 -16.79 8.08
C GLU A 270 1.67 -15.43 7.98
N HIS A 271 2.80 -15.30 8.68
CA HIS A 271 3.71 -14.18 8.56
C HIS A 271 5.07 -14.68 8.07
N LEU A 272 5.58 -14.10 6.99
CA LEU A 272 6.91 -14.34 6.44
C LEU A 272 7.49 -13.01 5.95
N GLY A 273 8.58 -12.58 6.58
CA GLY A 273 9.34 -11.39 6.18
C GLY A 273 10.83 -11.70 6.09
N GLY A 274 11.52 -11.12 5.10
CA GLY A 274 12.96 -11.25 4.91
C GLY A 274 13.67 -9.90 5.04
N TYR A 275 14.81 -9.87 5.75
CA TYR A 275 15.58 -8.67 6.00
C TYR A 275 17.05 -8.87 5.64
N VAL A 276 17.61 -7.94 4.88
CA VAL A 276 19.05 -7.77 4.64
C VAL A 276 19.51 -6.59 5.48
N LEU A 277 20.41 -6.82 6.41
CA LEU A 277 20.81 -5.84 7.42
C LEU A 277 22.33 -5.66 7.41
N PRO A 278 22.87 -4.45 7.60
CA PRO A 278 24.30 -4.29 7.77
C PRO A 278 24.77 -5.03 9.03
N ARG A 279 25.97 -5.60 8.99
CA ARG A 279 26.59 -6.21 10.17
C ARG A 279 27.06 -5.10 11.12
N GLU A 280 26.82 -5.28 12.42
CA GLU A 280 27.32 -4.33 13.42
C GLU A 280 28.85 -4.43 13.54
N GLY A 281 29.52 -3.27 13.62
CA GLY A 281 30.95 -3.19 13.90
C GLY A 281 31.90 -3.58 12.75
N GLY A 282 31.41 -3.74 11.51
CA GLY A 282 32.29 -4.04 10.38
C GLY A 282 31.60 -4.08 9.02
N PRO A 283 32.38 -4.29 7.95
CA PRO A 283 31.83 -4.42 6.60
C PRO A 283 31.04 -5.73 6.47
N GLY A 284 30.01 -5.71 5.61
CA GLY A 284 29.22 -6.88 5.25
C GLY A 284 27.78 -6.83 5.73
N TRP A 285 27.07 -7.93 5.46
CA TRP A 285 25.64 -8.06 5.66
C TRP A 285 25.34 -9.26 6.56
N ARG A 286 24.22 -9.19 7.27
CA ARG A 286 23.55 -10.29 7.94
C ARG A 286 22.13 -10.40 7.41
N PHE A 287 21.54 -11.58 7.48
CA PHE A 287 20.22 -11.83 6.93
C PHE A 287 19.32 -12.43 8.00
N ARG A 288 18.03 -12.10 7.93
CA ARG A 288 17.06 -12.55 8.92
C ARG A 288 15.73 -12.84 8.27
N ILE A 289 15.13 -13.96 8.65
CA ILE A 289 13.73 -14.28 8.31
C ILE A 289 12.90 -14.11 9.58
N ASN A 290 11.86 -13.28 9.54
CA ASN A 290 10.82 -13.27 10.57
C ASN A 290 9.68 -14.19 10.13
N ILE A 291 9.43 -15.23 10.90
CA ILE A 291 8.29 -16.13 10.71
C ILE A 291 7.24 -15.88 11.77
N GLY A 292 5.98 -16.16 11.46
CA GLY A 292 4.93 -16.09 12.47
C GLY A 292 3.71 -16.94 12.18
N LYS A 293 3.08 -17.36 13.27
CA LYS A 293 1.87 -18.17 13.30
C LYS A 293 0.69 -17.36 13.84
N PHE A 294 -0.39 -17.34 13.08
CA PHE A 294 -1.65 -16.72 13.50
C PHE A 294 -2.49 -17.77 14.24
N CYS A 295 -2.98 -17.43 15.44
CA CYS A 295 -3.62 -18.42 16.29
C CYS A 295 -4.68 -17.85 17.24
N ALA A 296 -5.49 -18.76 17.78
CA ALA A 296 -6.47 -18.45 18.83
C ALA A 296 -5.84 -18.42 20.24
N SER A 297 -4.74 -19.17 20.45
CA SER A 297 -4.03 -19.28 21.72
C SER A 297 -2.53 -19.43 21.47
N PRO A 298 -1.66 -18.61 22.10
CA PRO A 298 -0.23 -18.60 21.81
C PRO A 298 0.55 -19.79 22.39
N GLU A 299 0.07 -20.38 23.50
CA GLU A 299 0.74 -21.48 24.22
C GLU A 299 0.90 -22.79 23.42
N LYS A 300 0.21 -22.91 22.28
CA LYS A 300 0.16 -24.14 21.47
C LYS A 300 1.03 -24.08 20.21
N ILE A 301 1.79 -23.01 20.03
CA ILE A 301 2.61 -22.84 18.83
C ILE A 301 3.95 -23.54 19.01
N ASP A 302 4.17 -24.58 18.21
CA ASP A 302 5.45 -25.24 18.05
C ASP A 302 6.06 -24.87 16.70
N PHE A 303 7.22 -24.22 16.74
CA PHE A 303 7.98 -23.87 15.54
C PHE A 303 8.88 -25.01 15.04
N GLY A 304 9.13 -26.05 15.83
CA GLY A 304 10.04 -27.14 15.45
C GLY A 304 9.66 -27.82 14.14
N ALA A 305 8.36 -27.97 13.88
CA ALA A 305 7.87 -28.51 12.60
C ALA A 305 8.07 -27.55 11.41
N VAL A 306 7.98 -26.23 11.64
CA VAL A 306 8.23 -25.20 10.63
C VAL A 306 9.73 -25.07 10.33
N GLU A 307 10.56 -25.22 11.36
CA GLU A 307 12.01 -25.08 11.32
C GLU A 307 12.71 -26.35 10.82
N SER A 308 12.00 -27.47 10.76
CA SER A 308 12.55 -28.75 10.31
C SER A 308 13.06 -28.66 8.86
N GLY A 309 14.36 -28.94 8.68
CA GLY A 309 15.01 -28.90 7.37
C GLY A 309 15.46 -27.50 6.92
N LEU A 310 15.32 -26.47 7.78
CA LEU A 310 15.95 -25.17 7.59
C LEU A 310 17.39 -25.17 8.12
N HIS A 311 18.20 -24.25 7.62
CA HIS A 311 19.65 -24.19 7.85
C HIS A 311 20.08 -22.83 8.43
N PHE A 312 19.21 -22.19 9.21
CA PHE A 312 19.55 -20.96 9.94
C PHE A 312 20.64 -21.19 10.98
N LYS A 313 21.39 -20.13 11.31
CA LYS A 313 22.46 -20.16 12.31
C LYS A 313 21.92 -20.21 13.74
N SER A 314 20.91 -19.41 14.01
CA SER A 314 20.28 -19.27 15.32
C SER A 314 18.87 -18.71 15.18
N HIS A 315 18.07 -18.79 16.23
CA HIS A 315 16.73 -18.21 16.28
C HIS A 315 16.53 -17.42 17.59
N SER A 316 15.63 -16.43 17.59
CA SER A 316 15.22 -15.71 18.81
C SER A 316 14.32 -16.59 19.69
N GLU A 317 13.99 -16.15 20.90
CA GLU A 317 12.80 -16.69 21.58
C GLU A 317 11.51 -16.30 20.85
N PRO A 318 10.45 -17.14 20.88
CA PRO A 318 9.15 -16.77 20.33
C PRO A 318 8.53 -15.59 21.08
N ILE A 319 7.98 -14.62 20.34
CA ILE A 319 7.30 -13.45 20.86
C ILE A 319 5.81 -13.58 20.55
N ALA A 320 4.99 -13.77 21.58
CA ALA A 320 3.55 -13.76 21.48
C ALA A 320 3.00 -12.35 21.70
N GLN A 321 2.07 -11.93 20.83
CA GLN A 321 1.39 -10.64 20.94
C GLN A 321 -0.04 -10.75 20.40
N SER A 322 -0.93 -9.85 20.83
CA SER A 322 -2.27 -9.79 20.27
C SER A 322 -2.20 -9.45 18.78
N PHE A 323 -3.19 -9.86 17.99
CA PHE A 323 -3.23 -9.51 16.57
C PHE A 323 -3.35 -7.99 16.37
N SER A 324 -4.05 -7.28 17.24
CA SER A 324 -4.13 -5.81 17.23
C SER A 324 -2.74 -5.18 17.40
N ASP A 325 -1.96 -5.62 18.40
CA ASP A 325 -0.60 -5.10 18.62
C ASP A 325 0.33 -5.46 17.47
N TYR A 326 0.14 -6.64 16.86
CA TYR A 326 0.86 -7.04 15.66
C TYR A 326 0.64 -6.07 14.51
N LEU A 327 -0.59 -5.61 14.27
CA LEU A 327 -0.87 -4.64 13.21
C LEU A 327 -0.21 -3.28 13.49
N GLN A 328 -0.08 -2.88 14.76
CA GLN A 328 0.51 -1.61 15.15
C GLN A 328 2.05 -1.64 15.29
N ARG A 329 2.69 -2.79 15.05
CA ARG A 329 4.14 -3.00 15.26
C ARG A 329 5.04 -1.96 14.58
N GLU A 330 4.66 -1.50 13.38
CA GLU A 330 5.44 -0.50 12.64
C GLU A 330 5.24 0.92 13.13
N VAL A 331 4.06 1.26 13.66
CA VAL A 331 3.83 2.57 14.29
C VAL A 331 4.73 2.69 15.52
N ALA A 332 4.86 1.62 16.30
CA ALA A 332 5.79 1.54 17.42
C ALA A 332 7.26 1.59 16.98
N ARG A 333 7.63 0.95 15.85
CA ARG A 333 9.01 0.96 15.32
C ARG A 333 9.42 2.31 14.73
N ASN A 334 8.53 2.98 13.99
CA ASN A 334 8.79 4.28 13.38
C ASN A 334 8.68 5.46 14.37
N ALA A 335 8.15 5.22 15.58
CA ALA A 335 8.28 6.15 16.70
C ALA A 335 9.71 6.15 17.31
N ALA A 336 10.58 5.20 16.91
CA ALA A 336 11.96 5.17 17.35
C ALA A 336 12.78 6.31 16.70
N PRO A 337 13.75 6.93 17.41
CA PRO A 337 14.42 8.17 16.99
C PRO A 337 15.18 8.16 15.66
N TRP A 338 15.46 6.98 15.10
CA TRP A 338 16.42 6.78 14.00
C TRP A 338 15.85 7.05 12.60
N LEU A 339 14.59 7.50 12.50
CA LEU A 339 13.90 7.84 11.25
C LEU A 339 13.36 9.28 11.23
N ARG A 340 13.80 10.16 12.16
CA ARG A 340 13.49 11.59 12.14
C ARG A 340 14.64 12.42 11.58
#